data_AF-A0A9E5UTG8-F1
#
_entry.id   AF-A0A9E5UTG8-F1
#
_cell.length_a   1.000
_cell.length_b   1.000
_cell.length_c   1.000
_cell.angle_alpha   90.00
_cell.angle_beta   90.00
_cell.angle_gamma   90.00
#
_symmetry.space_group_name_H-M   'P 1'
#
loop_
_entity.id
_entity.type
_entity.pdbx_description
1 polymer ?
#
loop_
_entity_poly.entity_id
_entity_poly.type
_entity_poly.pdbx_seq_one_letter_code
_entity_poly.pdbx_strand_id
1 'polypeptide(L)'
;MAAPVHHLPDSAGHRHVYALSGRSLSGPSGFSTTQSAWSREFQAPWVVIGDGLERLGTTDLRAGELDFALALDLTAFFMVLAISGFVWHRLGASYGLYSLICVLIPASTETISLSRYVLVIFPMFMMLGHWGRNALLDRALLITFSVLLGVLTAAFVNWIFVA
;
A
#
# COMPACT_ATOMS: atom_id res chain seq x y z
N MET A 1 -40.82 14.27 -42.61
CA MET A 1 -40.03 13.17 -42.02
C MET A 1 -39.44 13.70 -40.73
N ALA A 2 -40.10 13.41 -39.60
CA ALA A 2 -39.84 14.04 -38.30
C ALA A 2 -38.89 13.15 -37.47
N ALA A 3 -37.93 13.79 -36.78
CA ALA A 3 -36.96 13.14 -35.91
C ALA A 3 -37.61 12.66 -34.59
N PRO A 4 -37.11 11.58 -33.96
CA PRO A 4 -37.65 11.09 -32.70
C PRO A 4 -37.19 11.95 -31.52
N VAL A 5 -38.15 12.31 -30.67
CA VAL A 5 -37.95 13.08 -29.44
C VAL A 5 -37.38 12.15 -28.36
N HIS A 6 -36.14 12.38 -27.96
CA HIS A 6 -35.51 11.71 -26.82
C HIS A 6 -36.12 12.27 -25.53
N HIS A 7 -36.92 11.47 -24.82
CA HIS A 7 -37.35 11.77 -23.45
C HIS A 7 -36.12 11.76 -22.52
N LEU A 8 -35.81 12.92 -21.92
CA LEU A 8 -34.90 13.03 -20.77
C LEU A 8 -35.62 12.53 -19.51
N PRO A 9 -35.03 11.63 -18.71
CA PRO A 9 -35.60 11.24 -17.42
C PRO A 9 -35.42 12.34 -16.37
N ASP A 10 -36.45 12.47 -15.55
CA ASP A 10 -36.68 13.47 -14.50
C ASP A 10 -35.48 13.74 -13.57
N SER A 11 -35.12 15.01 -13.44
CA SER A 11 -34.02 15.53 -12.61
C SER A 11 -34.33 15.60 -11.10
N ALA A 12 -35.47 15.04 -10.66
CA ALA A 12 -35.92 15.07 -9.27
C ALA A 12 -35.30 13.96 -8.39
N GLY A 13 -34.90 12.82 -8.97
CA GLY A 13 -34.39 11.67 -8.21
C GLY A 13 -32.94 11.80 -7.71
N HIS A 14 -32.14 12.67 -8.35
CA HIS A 14 -30.72 12.80 -8.02
C HIS A 14 -30.47 13.60 -6.73
N ARG A 15 -31.38 14.51 -6.34
CA ARG A 15 -31.18 15.35 -5.15
C ARG A 15 -31.30 14.59 -3.84
N HIS A 16 -32.02 13.47 -3.80
CA HIS A 16 -32.17 12.65 -2.60
C HIS A 16 -30.98 11.72 -2.34
N VAL A 17 -30.30 11.25 -3.40
CA VAL A 17 -29.12 10.37 -3.26
C VAL A 17 -27.92 11.14 -2.69
N TYR A 18 -27.69 12.38 -3.15
CA TYR A 18 -26.63 13.22 -2.60
C TYR A 18 -26.97 13.77 -1.19
N ALA A 19 -28.26 14.01 -0.90
CA ALA A 19 -28.69 14.51 0.41
C ALA A 19 -28.59 13.45 1.53
N LEU A 20 -28.76 12.16 1.20
CA LEU A 20 -28.59 11.06 2.16
C LEU A 20 -27.12 10.66 2.34
N SER A 21 -26.31 10.76 1.28
CA SER A 21 -24.85 10.54 1.38
C SER A 21 -24.18 11.55 2.30
N GLY A 22 -24.52 12.84 2.19
CA GLY A 22 -23.91 13.91 3.00
C GLY A 22 -24.16 13.85 4.51
N ARG A 23 -25.20 13.15 4.99
CA ARG A 23 -25.49 13.01 6.44
C ARG A 23 -24.88 11.74 7.05
N SER A 24 -24.75 10.66 6.27
CA SER A 24 -24.19 9.38 6.74
C SER A 24 -22.67 9.39 6.93
N LEU A 25 -21.95 10.30 6.25
CA LEU A 25 -20.49 10.44 6.32
C LEU A 25 -19.99 11.30 7.50
N SER A 26 -20.90 11.81 8.34
CA SER A 26 -20.58 12.86 9.34
C SER A 26 -19.91 12.37 10.63
N GLY A 27 -19.57 11.08 10.74
CA GLY A 27 -18.89 10.53 11.92
C GLY A 27 -18.10 9.24 11.67
N PRO A 28 -17.31 8.79 12.66
CA PRO A 28 -16.47 7.58 12.55
C PRO A 28 -17.23 6.31 12.10
N SER A 29 -18.52 6.21 12.44
CA SER A 29 -19.40 5.09 12.06
C SER A 29 -19.81 5.08 10.58
N GLY A 30 -19.79 6.23 9.90
CA GLY A 30 -20.05 6.32 8.45
C GLY A 30 -18.94 5.68 7.63
N PHE A 31 -17.70 5.83 8.09
CA PHE A 31 -16.53 5.19 7.49
C PHE A 31 -16.57 3.67 7.64
N SER A 32 -16.85 3.15 8.85
CA SER A 32 -16.93 1.69 9.09
C SER A 32 -18.02 1.02 8.23
N THR A 33 -19.17 1.68 8.06
CA THR A 33 -20.29 1.15 7.25
C THR A 33 -19.93 1.08 5.77
N THR A 34 -19.21 2.08 5.26
CA THR A 34 -18.75 2.12 3.88
C THR A 34 -17.63 1.09 3.65
N GLN A 35 -16.72 0.94 4.61
CA GLN A 35 -15.63 -0.03 4.55
C GLN A 35 -16.16 -1.47 4.58
N SER A 36 -17.16 -1.76 5.42
CA SER A 36 -17.85 -3.06 5.44
C SER A 36 -18.60 -3.36 4.14
N ALA A 37 -19.14 -2.33 3.47
CA ALA A 37 -19.78 -2.48 2.17
C ALA A 37 -18.78 -2.87 1.06
N TRP A 38 -17.48 -2.63 1.27
CA TRP A 38 -16.39 -3.07 0.40
C TRP A 38 -15.70 -4.35 0.90
N SER A 39 -16.32 -5.11 1.81
CA SER A 39 -15.77 -6.32 2.43
C SER A 39 -14.40 -6.13 3.08
N ARG A 40 -14.07 -4.89 3.48
CA ARG A 40 -12.83 -4.58 4.18
C ARG A 40 -13.12 -4.47 5.67
N GLU A 41 -12.50 -5.35 6.45
CA GLU A 41 -12.57 -5.31 7.90
C GLU A 41 -11.20 -4.94 8.47
N PHE A 42 -11.19 -4.19 9.57
CA PHE A 42 -9.96 -3.93 10.29
C PHE A 42 -9.48 -5.24 10.91
N GLN A 43 -8.34 -5.73 10.45
CA GLN A 43 -7.68 -6.89 11.01
C GLN A 43 -6.40 -6.46 11.71
N ALA A 44 -5.96 -7.26 12.68
CA ALA A 44 -4.69 -6.96 13.30
C ALA A 44 -3.54 -7.20 12.30
N PRO A 45 -2.53 -6.31 12.22
CA PRO A 45 -1.45 -6.41 11.23
C PRO A 45 -0.75 -7.77 11.20
N TRP A 46 -0.60 -8.42 12.35
CA TRP A 46 0.08 -9.73 12.43
C TRP A 46 -0.74 -10.87 11.82
N VAL A 47 -2.07 -10.77 11.78
CA VAL A 47 -2.93 -11.74 11.08
C VAL A 47 -2.72 -11.58 9.57
N VAL A 48 -2.84 -10.36 9.08
CA VAL A 48 -2.67 -10.02 7.65
C VAL A 48 -1.28 -10.40 7.12
N ILE A 49 -0.23 -10.13 7.91
CA ILE A 49 1.14 -10.52 7.57
C ILE A 49 1.35 -12.04 7.71
N GLY A 50 0.72 -12.68 8.70
CA GLY A 50 0.76 -14.13 8.88
C GLY A 50 0.15 -14.87 7.69
N ASP A 51 -1.04 -14.47 7.27
CA ASP A 51 -1.73 -15.01 6.09
C ASP A 51 -0.89 -14.81 4.82
N GLY A 52 -0.24 -13.65 4.68
CA GLY A 52 0.69 -13.38 3.58
C GLY A 52 1.90 -14.31 3.58
N LEU A 53 2.50 -14.56 4.75
CA LEU A 53 3.63 -15.49 4.90
C LEU A 53 3.23 -16.94 4.62
N GLU A 54 2.05 -17.38 5.08
CA GLU A 54 1.54 -18.73 4.82
C GLU A 54 1.27 -18.94 3.32
N ARG A 55 0.68 -17.94 2.65
CA ARG A 55 0.49 -17.96 1.19
C ARG A 55 1.82 -18.04 0.45
N LEU A 56 2.82 -17.27 0.88
CA LEU A 56 4.16 -17.33 0.28
C LEU A 56 4.84 -18.69 0.53
N GLY A 57 4.64 -19.28 1.70
CA GLY A 57 5.21 -20.58 2.08
C GLY A 57 4.55 -21.78 1.40
N THR A 58 3.28 -21.66 1.01
CA THR A 58 2.53 -22.69 0.28
C THR A 58 2.67 -22.55 -1.24
N THR A 59 3.33 -21.50 -1.72
CA THR A 59 3.55 -21.25 -3.15
C THR A 59 4.55 -22.25 -3.74
N ASP A 60 4.15 -22.92 -4.83
CA ASP A 60 4.99 -23.93 -5.47
C ASP A 60 6.04 -23.27 -6.40
N LEU A 61 7.24 -23.05 -5.85
CA LEU A 61 8.36 -22.39 -6.54
C LEU A 61 8.77 -23.11 -7.83
N ARG A 62 8.49 -24.42 -7.93
CA ARG A 62 8.79 -25.23 -9.13
C ARG A 62 7.77 -25.06 -10.25
N ALA A 63 6.54 -24.67 -9.92
CA ALA A 63 5.49 -24.37 -10.89
C ALA A 63 5.61 -22.93 -11.44
N GLY A 64 6.46 -22.08 -10.85
CA GLY A 64 6.63 -20.69 -11.25
C GLY A 64 5.51 -19.75 -10.77
N GLU A 65 4.65 -20.21 -9.85
CA GLU A 65 3.49 -19.46 -9.34
C GLU A 65 3.86 -18.44 -8.24
N LEU A 66 5.08 -17.89 -8.26
CA LEU A 66 5.48 -16.91 -7.25
C LEU A 66 4.70 -15.61 -7.43
N ASP A 67 3.86 -15.28 -6.44
CA ASP A 67 3.22 -13.96 -6.33
C ASP A 67 4.29 -12.90 -6.01
N PHE A 68 4.89 -12.35 -7.06
CA PHE A 68 5.96 -11.36 -6.96
C PHE A 68 5.51 -10.09 -6.23
N ALA A 69 4.23 -9.71 -6.36
CA ALA A 69 3.69 -8.54 -5.69
C ALA A 69 3.63 -8.76 -4.17
N LEU A 70 3.11 -9.92 -3.73
CA LEU A 70 3.09 -10.29 -2.32
C LEU A 70 4.50 -10.38 -1.71
N ALA A 71 5.43 -11.01 -2.42
CA ALA A 71 6.82 -11.12 -1.97
C ALA A 71 7.49 -9.75 -1.82
N LEU A 72 7.25 -8.84 -2.77
CA LEU A 72 7.75 -7.46 -2.73
C LEU A 72 7.15 -6.69 -1.55
N ASP A 73 5.84 -6.79 -1.34
CA ASP A 73 5.12 -6.10 -0.28
C ASP A 73 5.57 -6.54 1.12
N LEU A 74 5.71 -7.86 1.34
CA LEU A 74 6.25 -8.39 2.59
C LEU A 74 7.70 -7.97 2.81
N THR A 75 8.54 -8.03 1.77
CA THR A 75 9.94 -7.59 1.85
C THR A 75 10.03 -6.11 2.22
N ALA A 76 9.22 -5.26 1.59
CA ALA A 76 9.14 -3.85 1.91
C ALA A 76 8.68 -3.62 3.36
N PHE A 77 7.66 -4.33 3.83
CA PHE A 77 7.17 -4.26 5.20
C PHE A 77 8.27 -4.59 6.22
N PHE A 78 8.95 -5.73 6.08
CA PHE A 78 10.02 -6.13 7.00
C PHE A 78 11.23 -5.20 6.93
N MET A 79 11.57 -4.71 5.73
CA MET A 79 12.62 -3.69 5.56
C MET A 79 12.28 -2.43 6.36
N VAL A 80 11.02 -1.98 6.36
CA VAL A 80 10.61 -0.82 7.15
C VAL A 80 10.72 -1.07 8.65
N LEU A 81 10.25 -2.22 9.12
CA LEU A 81 10.35 -2.58 10.54
C LEU A 81 11.81 -2.59 11.00
N ALA A 82 12.71 -3.18 10.21
CA ALA A 82 14.13 -3.24 10.53
C ALA A 82 14.77 -1.84 10.58
N ILE A 83 14.59 -1.03 9.53
CA ILE A 83 15.17 0.31 9.45
C ILE A 83 14.57 1.24 10.50
N SER A 84 13.30 1.07 10.86
CA SER A 84 12.64 1.91 11.88
C SER A 84 13.33 1.84 13.24
N GLY A 85 13.87 0.68 13.63
CA GLY A 85 14.70 0.56 14.83
C GLY A 85 15.94 1.46 14.76
N PHE A 86 16.63 1.47 13.62
CA PHE A 86 17.78 2.36 13.40
C PHE A 86 17.39 3.84 13.38
N VAL A 87 16.26 4.17 12.75
CA VAL A 87 15.69 5.53 12.73
C VAL A 87 15.39 6.00 14.16
N TRP A 88 14.79 5.14 14.99
CA TRP A 88 14.49 5.45 16.38
C TRP A 88 15.76 5.83 17.16
N HIS A 89 16.81 5.04 17.03
CA HIS A 89 18.07 5.29 17.73
C HIS A 89 18.82 6.51 17.19
N ARG A 90 18.72 6.81 15.89
CA ARG A 90 19.53 7.84 15.26
C ARG A 90 18.86 9.21 15.13
N LEU A 91 17.60 9.22 14.71
CA LEU A 91 16.81 10.44 14.46
C LEU A 91 15.86 10.75 15.63
N GLY A 92 15.59 9.76 16.49
CA GLY A 92 14.80 9.90 17.69
C GLY A 92 13.46 9.16 17.62
N ALA A 93 12.84 9.00 18.79
CA ALA A 93 11.61 8.22 18.95
C ALA A 93 10.46 8.70 18.05
N SER A 94 10.30 10.01 17.85
CA SER A 94 9.21 10.57 17.03
C SER A 94 9.28 10.09 15.57
N TYR A 95 10.48 10.01 14.98
CA TYR A 95 10.65 9.55 13.60
C TYR A 95 10.49 8.04 13.46
N GLY A 96 10.97 7.28 14.46
CA GLY A 96 10.76 5.83 14.50
C GLY A 96 9.28 5.50 14.61
N LEU A 97 8.57 6.16 15.53
CA LEU A 97 7.13 5.96 15.72
C LEU A 97 6.32 6.38 14.49
N TYR A 98 6.65 7.52 13.86
CA TYR A 98 6.06 7.92 12.58
C TYR A 98 6.19 6.81 11.53
N SER A 99 7.40 6.26 11.37
CA SER A 99 7.68 5.21 10.37
C SER A 99 6.89 3.93 10.66
N LEU A 100 6.79 3.53 11.94
CA LEU A 100 5.99 2.38 12.36
C LEU A 100 4.49 2.59 12.10
N ILE A 101 3.94 3.75 12.46
CA ILE A 101 2.52 4.04 12.26
C ILE A 101 2.19 4.04 10.76
N CYS A 102 3.04 4.65 9.93
CA CYS A 102 2.83 4.71 8.48
C CYS A 102 2.79 3.34 7.80
N VAL A 103 3.47 2.33 8.36
CA VAL A 103 3.46 0.97 7.80
C VAL A 103 2.43 0.06 8.46
N LEU A 104 2.18 0.21 9.76
CA LEU A 104 1.26 -0.64 10.51
C LEU A 104 -0.20 -0.36 10.15
N ILE A 105 -0.60 0.91 9.96
CA ILE A 105 -1.97 1.26 9.59
C ILE A 105 -2.41 0.58 8.28
N PRO A 106 -1.68 0.72 7.15
CA PRO A 106 -2.09 0.05 5.92
C PRO A 106 -2.00 -1.48 6.04
N ALA A 107 -1.04 -2.01 6.81
CA ALA A 107 -0.95 -3.46 7.07
C ALA A 107 -2.13 -4.02 7.88
N SER A 108 -2.88 -3.19 8.61
CA SER A 108 -4.11 -3.61 9.30
C SER A 108 -5.31 -3.83 8.38
N THR A 109 -5.22 -3.43 7.11
CA THR A 109 -6.36 -3.53 6.18
C THR A 109 -6.11 -4.64 5.17
N GLU A 110 -5.02 -4.57 4.41
CA GLU A 110 -4.66 -5.56 3.40
C GLU A 110 -3.14 -5.55 3.17
N THR A 111 -2.57 -6.69 2.75
CA THR A 111 -1.16 -6.79 2.35
C THR A 111 -0.90 -6.21 0.96
N ILE A 112 -1.94 -6.12 0.14
CA ILE A 112 -1.82 -5.74 -1.28
C ILE A 112 -1.34 -4.28 -1.40
N SER A 113 -0.26 -4.10 -2.14
CA SER A 113 0.39 -2.82 -2.42
C SER A 113 0.99 -2.12 -1.20
N LEU A 114 1.44 -2.85 -0.17
CA LEU A 114 2.15 -2.24 0.96
C LEU A 114 3.39 -1.45 0.52
N SER A 115 4.08 -1.91 -0.53
CA SER A 115 5.24 -1.26 -1.14
C SER A 115 4.99 0.22 -1.47
N ARG A 116 3.79 0.61 -1.91
CA ARG A 116 3.48 2.02 -2.23
C ARG A 116 3.49 2.93 -0.99
N TYR A 117 3.09 2.40 0.16
CA TYR A 117 3.06 3.16 1.41
C TYR A 117 4.48 3.35 1.94
N VAL A 118 5.32 2.33 1.80
CA VAL A 118 6.73 2.36 2.21
C VAL A 118 7.51 3.46 1.49
N LEU A 119 7.25 3.66 0.19
CA LEU A 119 7.95 4.66 -0.64
C LEU A 119 7.72 6.12 -0.20
N VAL A 120 6.72 6.39 0.65
CA VAL A 120 6.41 7.76 1.13
C VAL A 120 6.98 8.02 2.52
N ILE A 121 7.56 7.01 3.19
CA ILE A 121 8.07 7.13 4.56
C ILE A 121 9.42 7.87 4.55
N PHE A 122 9.34 9.20 4.65
CA PHE A 122 10.47 10.11 4.54
C PHE A 122 11.70 9.74 5.42
N PRO A 123 11.55 9.33 6.70
CA PRO A 123 12.70 8.97 7.54
C PRO A 123 13.56 7.82 7.01
N MET A 124 12.99 6.95 6.18
CA MET A 124 13.74 5.84 5.57
C MET A 124 14.79 6.38 4.61
N PHE A 125 14.44 7.38 3.81
CA PHE A 125 15.37 8.03 2.88
C PHE A 125 16.43 8.85 3.61
N MET A 126 16.08 9.47 4.75
CA MET A 126 17.08 10.14 5.60
C MET A 126 18.13 9.14 6.11
N MET A 127 17.70 7.94 6.54
CA MET A 127 18.61 6.91 7.01
C MET A 127 19.47 6.32 5.88
N LEU A 128 18.87 6.08 4.71
CA LEU A 128 19.61 5.65 3.51
C LEU A 128 20.67 6.68 3.10
N GLY A 129 20.34 7.98 3.11
CA GLY A 129 21.31 9.05 2.85
C GLY A 129 22.43 9.11 3.91
N HIS A 130 22.12 8.80 5.17
CA HIS A 130 23.13 8.69 6.22
C HIS A 130 24.12 7.54 5.95
N TRP A 131 23.62 6.37 5.55
CA TRP A 131 24.46 5.22 5.18
C TRP A 131 25.22 5.43 3.85
N GLY A 132 24.65 6.20 2.92
CA GLY A 132 25.28 6.62 1.67
C GLY A 132 26.52 7.51 1.84
N ARG A 133 26.87 7.92 3.07
CA ARG A 133 28.16 8.59 3.31
C ARG A 133 29.36 7.69 3.00
N ASN A 134 29.17 6.37 2.97
CA ASN A 134 30.17 5.42 2.48
C ASN A 134 29.99 5.23 0.97
N ALA A 135 31.01 5.58 0.18
CA ALA A 135 30.98 5.50 -1.29
C ALA A 135 30.65 4.11 -1.84
N LEU A 136 31.00 3.03 -1.12
CA LEU A 136 30.64 1.67 -1.52
C LEU A 136 29.14 1.40 -1.31
N LEU A 137 28.60 1.81 -0.16
CA LEU A 137 27.18 1.63 0.14
C LEU A 137 26.31 2.50 -0.75
N ASP A 138 26.71 3.75 -1.00
CA ASP A 138 26.02 4.65 -1.92
C ASP A 138 25.87 4.04 -3.32
N ARG A 139 26.98 3.57 -3.90
CA ARG A 139 26.98 2.89 -5.20
C ARG A 139 26.13 1.62 -5.20
N ALA A 140 26.26 0.81 -4.15
CA ALA A 140 25.47 -0.41 -4.02
C ALA A 140 23.96 -0.12 -3.95
N LEU A 141 23.56 0.87 -3.17
CA LEU A 141 22.17 1.32 -3.04
C LEU A 141 21.65 1.88 -4.38
N LEU A 142 22.41 2.77 -5.03
CA LEU A 142 22.02 3.34 -6.32
C LEU A 142 21.84 2.25 -7.39
N ILE A 143 22.80 1.34 -7.54
CA ILE A 143 22.70 0.24 -8.51
C ILE A 143 21.48 -0.63 -8.19
N THR A 144 21.30 -1.00 -6.92
CA THR A 144 20.18 -1.85 -6.49
C THR A 144 18.83 -1.19 -6.77
N PHE A 145 18.63 0.06 -6.37
CA PHE A 145 17.38 0.78 -6.60
C PHE A 145 17.13 1.08 -8.08
N SER A 146 18.17 1.38 -8.87
CA SER A 146 18.02 1.57 -10.31
C SER A 146 17.62 0.28 -11.03
N VAL A 147 18.21 -0.86 -10.68
CA VAL A 147 17.83 -2.17 -11.24
C VAL A 147 16.40 -2.52 -10.80
N LEU A 148 16.09 -2.38 -9.52
CA LEU A 148 14.75 -2.65 -8.99
C LEU A 148 13.69 -1.78 -9.67
N LEU A 149 13.96 -0.48 -9.86
CA LEU A 149 13.07 0.42 -10.60
C LEU A 149 12.84 -0.06 -12.04
N GLY A 150 13.89 -0.52 -12.73
CA GLY A 150 13.77 -1.09 -14.07
C GLY A 150 12.90 -2.35 -14.09
N VAL A 151 13.11 -3.26 -13.14
CA VAL A 151 12.32 -4.50 -12.99
C VAL A 151 10.85 -4.18 -12.71
N LEU A 152 10.57 -3.27 -11.76
CA LEU A 152 9.20 -2.87 -11.43
C LEU A 152 8.52 -2.16 -12.60
N THR A 153 9.26 -1.36 -13.36
CA THR A 153 8.74 -0.71 -14.59
C THR A 153 8.40 -1.76 -15.64
N ALA A 154 9.26 -2.75 -15.86
CA ALA A 154 8.98 -3.85 -16.78
C ALA A 154 7.76 -4.66 -16.33
N ALA A 155 7.67 -5.01 -15.05
CA ALA A 155 6.53 -5.73 -14.48
C ALA A 155 5.22 -4.94 -14.61
N PHE A 156 5.26 -3.62 -14.42
CA PHE A 156 4.11 -2.74 -14.62
C PHE A 156 3.62 -2.73 -16.08
N VAL A 157 4.53 -2.61 -17.05
CA VAL A 157 4.17 -2.64 -18.48
C VAL A 157 3.62 -4.00 -18.91
N ASN A 158 4.04 -5.09 -18.25
CA ASN A 158 3.54 -6.45 -18.48
C ASN A 158 2.25 -6.78 -17.72
N TRP A 159 1.57 -5.80 -17.13
CA TRP A 159 0.31 -5.97 -16.40
C TRP A 159 0.39 -6.92 -15.18
N ILE A 160 1.59 -7.17 -14.65
CA ILE A 160 1.78 -8.05 -13.47
C ILE A 160 1.14 -7.44 -12.21
N PHE A 161 1.09 -6.11 -12.13
CA PHE A 161 0.51 -5.38 -10.99
C PHE A 161 -0.97 -5.02 -11.16
N VAL A 162 -1.67 -5.60 -12.13
CA VAL A 162 -3.10 -5.31 -12.34
C VAL A 162 -3.96 -6.30 -11.58
N ALA A 163 -4.72 -5.75 -10.64
CA ALA A 163 -5.76 -6.41 -9.85
C ALA A 163 -7.03 -6.68 -10.68
#